data_AF-A0A7X9CXL7-F1
#
_entry.id   AF-A0A7X9CXL7-F1
#
_cell.length_a   1.000
_cell.length_b   1.000
_cell.length_c   1.000
_cell.angle_alpha   90.00
_cell.angle_beta   90.00
_cell.angle_gamma   90.00
#
_symmetry.space_group_name_H-M   'P 1'
#
loop_
_entity.id
_entity.type
_entity.pdbx_description
1 polymer ?
#
loop_
_entity_poly.entity_id
_entity_poly.type
_entity_poly.pdbx_seq_one_letter_code
_entity_poly.pdbx_strand_id
1 'polypeptide(L)'
;PAGMIASKRGRKKTIVTGLILLLIFLMPMVFINPILTAFGVDVLSPASAMIKQIVVIALLACAGIGWACVNINSLPMVVELASHDKIGRFTGYYYFFSFSASIVSPILFGWIRDMTQNYNTLFIYAVICFGLALLCTSFVKHGEFTDAKATDQEGLSTLENM
;
A
#
# COMPACT_ATOMS: atom_id res chain seq x y z
N PRO A 1 4.45 -10.63 10.83
CA PRO A 1 3.07 -10.45 11.33
C PRO A 1 2.01 -10.25 10.23
N ALA A 2 2.23 -9.37 9.25
CA ALA A 2 1.19 -9.04 8.24
C ALA A 2 0.71 -10.25 7.40
N GLY A 3 1.60 -11.18 7.03
CA GLY A 3 1.21 -12.41 6.33
C GLY A 3 0.33 -13.35 7.17
N MET A 4 0.57 -13.41 8.50
CA MET A 4 -0.26 -14.20 9.42
C MET A 4 -1.65 -13.57 9.63
N ILE A 5 -1.74 -12.24 9.56
CA ILE A 5 -3.03 -11.54 9.61
C ILE A 5 -3.82 -11.84 8.33
N ALA A 6 -3.13 -11.85 7.19
CA ALA A 6 -3.75 -12.11 5.90
C ALA A 6 -4.24 -13.55 5.74
N SER A 7 -3.55 -14.54 6.30
CA SER A 7 -4.02 -15.93 6.29
C SER A 7 -5.32 -16.12 7.09
N LYS A 8 -5.58 -15.26 8.09
CA LYS A 8 -6.82 -15.30 8.89
C LYS A 8 -7.95 -14.41 8.35
N ARG A 9 -7.62 -13.24 7.81
CA ARG A 9 -8.59 -12.21 7.39
C ARG A 9 -8.83 -12.15 5.88
N GLY A 10 -8.02 -12.85 5.09
CA GLY A 10 -7.97 -12.73 3.64
C GLY A 10 -6.98 -11.65 3.19
N ARG A 11 -6.32 -11.91 2.07
CA ARG A 11 -5.25 -11.04 1.53
C ARG A 11 -5.82 -9.72 1.03
N LYS A 12 -6.94 -9.73 0.32
CA LYS A 12 -7.62 -8.50 -0.16
C LYS A 12 -7.92 -7.54 0.98
N LYS A 13 -8.53 -8.03 2.05
CA LYS A 13 -8.89 -7.21 3.22
C LYS A 13 -7.66 -6.65 3.91
N THR A 14 -6.57 -7.42 3.95
CA THR A 14 -5.30 -6.95 4.51
C THR A 14 -4.64 -5.85 3.67
N ILE A 15 -4.61 -6.02 2.35
CA ILE A 15 -4.07 -4.99 1.43
C ILE A 15 -4.91 -3.70 1.51
N VAL A 16 -6.24 -3.81 1.46
CA VAL A 16 -7.14 -2.65 1.58
C VAL A 16 -6.94 -1.93 2.91
N THR A 17 -6.83 -2.66 4.02
CA THR A 17 -6.53 -2.07 5.33
C THR A 17 -5.16 -1.36 5.31
N GLY A 18 -4.15 -1.97 4.70
CA GLY A 18 -2.82 -1.36 4.55
C GLY A 18 -2.83 -0.07 3.73
N LEU A 19 -3.57 -0.04 2.62
CA LEU A 19 -3.74 1.14 1.78
C LEU A 19 -4.49 2.27 2.53
N ILE A 20 -5.51 1.94 3.29
CA ILE A 20 -6.22 2.91 4.14
C ILE A 20 -5.27 3.48 5.20
N LEU A 21 -4.47 2.64 5.88
CA LEU A 21 -3.48 3.11 6.85
C LEU A 21 -2.43 4.02 6.22
N LEU A 22 -1.92 3.66 5.03
CA LEU A 22 -1.00 4.51 4.26
C LEU A 22 -1.63 5.88 3.99
N LEU A 23 -2.87 5.93 3.51
CA LEU A 23 -3.57 7.20 3.26
C LEU A 23 -3.77 8.01 4.54
N ILE A 24 -4.16 7.37 5.65
CA ILE A 24 -4.36 8.04 6.95
C ILE A 24 -3.08 8.72 7.43
N PHE A 25 -1.92 8.07 7.28
CA PHE A 25 -0.65 8.63 7.77
C PHE A 25 0.05 9.55 6.77
N LEU A 26 -0.15 9.37 5.47
CA LEU A 26 0.44 10.23 4.43
C LEU A 26 -0.38 11.51 4.18
N MET A 27 -1.70 11.48 4.33
CA MET A 27 -2.56 12.64 4.07
C MET A 27 -2.22 13.86 4.95
N PRO A 28 -2.00 13.72 6.28
CA PRO A 28 -1.55 14.84 7.12
C PRO A 28 -0.21 15.43 6.69
N MET A 29 0.68 14.64 6.06
CA MET A 29 1.98 15.14 5.61
C MET A 29 1.85 16.17 4.47
N VAL A 30 0.79 16.11 3.67
CA VAL A 30 0.49 17.12 2.64
C VAL A 30 0.29 18.50 3.28
N PHE A 31 -0.29 18.53 4.48
CA PHE A 31 -0.64 19.74 5.22
C PHE A 31 0.27 19.95 6.44
N ILE A 32 1.49 19.39 6.43
CA ILE A 32 2.35 19.37 7.62
C ILE A 32 2.69 20.77 8.14
N ASN A 33 2.98 21.72 7.24
CA ASN A 33 3.32 23.10 7.63
C ASN A 33 2.14 23.81 8.32
N PRO A 34 0.94 23.93 7.70
CA PRO A 34 -0.19 24.57 8.36
C PRO A 34 -0.66 23.84 9.62
N ILE A 35 -0.56 22.51 9.67
CA ILE A 35 -0.87 21.74 10.89
C ILE A 35 0.08 22.14 12.02
N LEU A 36 1.39 22.14 11.80
CA LEU A 36 2.37 22.49 12.82
C LEU A 36 2.22 23.95 13.28
N THR A 37 1.97 24.88 12.36
CA THR A 37 1.70 26.28 12.70
C THR A 37 0.45 26.43 13.57
N ALA A 38 -0.62 25.66 13.30
CA ALA A 38 -1.82 25.66 14.14
C ALA A 38 -1.56 25.17 15.57
N PHE A 39 -0.53 24.33 15.78
CA PHE A 39 -0.06 23.89 17.10
C PHE A 39 0.99 24.85 17.72
N GLY A 40 1.18 26.05 17.16
CA GLY A 40 2.10 27.06 17.69
C GLY A 40 3.56 26.83 17.33
N VAL A 41 3.85 25.96 16.36
CA VAL A 41 5.22 25.72 15.88
C VAL A 41 5.56 26.71 14.77
N ASP A 42 6.59 27.53 14.99
CA ASP A 42 7.12 28.44 13.96
C ASP A 42 7.94 27.64 12.93
N VAL A 43 7.28 27.19 11.86
CA VAL A 43 7.88 26.40 10.78
C VAL A 43 8.91 27.15 9.91
N LEU A 44 9.04 28.47 10.06
CA LEU A 44 10.04 29.28 9.37
C LEU A 44 11.35 29.36 10.16
N SER A 45 11.30 29.15 11.47
CA SER A 45 12.48 29.14 12.32
C SER A 45 13.31 27.86 12.14
N PRO A 46 14.64 27.96 11.96
CA PRO A 46 15.52 26.79 11.92
C PRO A 46 15.43 25.91 13.18
N ALA A 47 15.06 26.49 14.33
CA ALA A 47 14.93 25.77 15.59
C ALA A 47 13.78 24.74 15.58
N SER A 48 12.73 24.97 14.78
CA SER A 48 11.58 24.06 14.68
C SER A 48 11.77 22.94 13.64
N ALA A 49 12.86 22.99 12.87
CA ALA A 49 13.16 21.99 11.84
C ALA A 49 13.26 20.57 12.43
N MET A 50 13.83 20.43 13.63
CA MET A 50 13.87 19.15 14.35
C MET A 50 12.46 18.62 14.69
N ILE A 51 11.55 19.50 15.13
CA ILE A 51 10.16 19.10 15.47
C ILE A 51 9.46 18.56 14.22
N LYS A 52 9.53 19.30 13.10
CA LYS A 52 8.96 18.86 11.83
C LYS A 52 9.54 17.51 11.39
N GLN A 53 10.85 17.33 11.49
CA GLN A 53 11.51 16.07 11.12
C GLN A 53 11.02 14.90 11.97
N ILE A 54 10.93 15.07 13.30
CA ILE A 54 10.43 14.03 14.21
C ILE A 54 9.00 13.63 13.86
N VAL A 55 8.12 14.60 13.61
CA VAL A 55 6.71 14.34 13.26
C VAL A 55 6.61 13.58 11.94
N VAL A 56 7.37 14.00 10.91
CA VAL A 56 7.37 13.30 9.62
C VAL A 56 7.90 11.87 9.76
N ILE A 57 8.99 11.65 10.52
CA ILE A 57 9.54 10.31 10.76
C ILE A 57 8.53 9.44 11.50
N ALA A 58 7.85 9.95 12.53
CA ALA A 58 6.85 9.22 13.27
C ALA A 58 5.67 8.78 12.38
N LEU A 59 5.16 9.70 11.57
CA LEU A 59 4.10 9.41 10.61
C LEU A 59 4.55 8.40 9.54
N LEU A 60 5.79 8.49 9.04
CA LEU A 60 6.36 7.52 8.09
C LEU A 60 6.55 6.14 8.72
N ALA A 61 6.98 6.07 9.97
CA ALA A 61 7.09 4.81 10.71
C ALA A 61 5.73 4.13 10.83
N CYS A 62 4.68 4.89 11.15
CA CYS A 62 3.30 4.39 11.17
C CYS A 62 2.81 3.96 9.77
N ALA A 63 3.10 4.74 8.74
CA ALA A 63 2.79 4.40 7.34
C ALA A 63 3.48 3.09 6.91
N GLY A 64 4.67 2.81 7.43
CA GLY A 64 5.42 1.57 7.20
C GLY A 64 4.66 0.30 7.57
N ILE A 65 3.77 0.36 8.56
CA ILE A 65 2.87 -0.76 8.92
C ILE A 65 1.92 -1.06 7.77
N GLY A 66 1.31 -0.01 7.19
CA GLY A 66 0.43 -0.14 6.03
C GLY A 66 1.18 -0.67 4.80
N TRP A 67 2.40 -0.18 4.57
CA TRP A 67 3.26 -0.68 3.48
C TRP A 67 3.56 -2.18 3.62
N ALA A 68 3.88 -2.65 4.82
CA ALA A 68 4.12 -4.07 5.07
C ALA A 68 2.88 -4.93 4.75
N CYS A 69 1.68 -4.45 5.10
CA CYS A 69 0.41 -5.12 4.77
C CYS A 69 0.20 -5.26 3.27
N VAL A 70 0.58 -4.25 2.48
CA VAL A 70 0.49 -4.31 1.02
C VAL A 70 1.56 -5.24 0.46
N ASN A 71 2.84 -4.90 0.67
CA ASN A 71 3.96 -5.55 -0.01
C ASN A 71 4.08 -7.06 0.27
N ILE A 72 3.80 -7.50 1.51
CA ILE A 72 3.87 -8.93 1.88
C ILE A 72 2.75 -9.75 1.22
N ASN A 73 1.60 -9.15 0.92
CA ASN A 73 0.42 -9.86 0.46
C ASN A 73 0.14 -9.71 -1.04
N SER A 74 0.76 -8.73 -1.72
CA SER A 74 0.52 -8.45 -3.14
C SER A 74 0.91 -9.62 -4.05
N LEU A 75 2.15 -10.11 -3.98
CA LEU A 75 2.58 -11.24 -4.81
C LEU A 75 1.69 -12.47 -4.59
N PRO A 76 1.48 -12.91 -3.33
CA PRO A 76 0.77 -14.16 -3.16
C PRO A 76 -0.74 -13.99 -3.49
N MET A 77 -1.34 -12.79 -3.39
CA MET A 77 -2.67 -12.52 -3.99
C MET A 77 -2.68 -12.64 -5.51
N VAL A 78 -1.68 -12.08 -6.20
CA VAL A 78 -1.63 -12.11 -7.67
C VAL A 78 -1.50 -13.54 -8.19
N VAL A 79 -0.71 -14.39 -7.54
CA VAL A 79 -0.58 -15.80 -7.96
C VAL A 79 -1.81 -16.64 -7.64
N GLU A 80 -2.61 -16.28 -6.64
CA GLU A 80 -3.92 -16.92 -6.38
C GLU A 80 -4.94 -16.69 -7.52
N LEU A 81 -4.74 -15.66 -8.34
CA LEU A 81 -5.56 -15.42 -9.53
C LEU A 81 -5.15 -16.31 -10.72
N ALA A 82 -4.00 -16.99 -10.64
CA ALA A 82 -3.46 -17.79 -11.72
C ALA A 82 -3.91 -19.25 -11.60
N SER A 83 -4.22 -19.88 -12.74
CA SER A 83 -4.25 -21.34 -12.82
C SER A 83 -2.83 -21.91 -12.61
N HIS A 84 -2.73 -23.17 -12.17
CA HIS A 84 -1.44 -23.80 -11.85
C HIS A 84 -0.39 -23.70 -12.97
N ASP A 85 -0.81 -23.77 -14.23
CA ASP A 85 0.04 -23.64 -15.42
C ASP A 85 0.50 -22.18 -15.71
N LYS A 86 -0.10 -21.18 -15.05
CA LYS A 86 0.13 -19.75 -15.31
C LYS A 86 0.81 -19.01 -14.16
N ILE A 87 1.15 -19.69 -13.06
CA ILE A 87 1.79 -19.07 -11.88
C ILE A 87 3.04 -18.26 -12.26
N GLY A 88 3.90 -18.81 -13.13
CA GLY A 88 5.11 -18.14 -13.61
C GLY A 88 4.81 -16.83 -14.37
N ARG A 89 3.75 -16.80 -15.19
CA ARG A 89 3.35 -15.60 -15.94
C ARG A 89 2.83 -14.49 -15.01
N PHE A 90 1.98 -14.85 -14.05
CA PHE A 90 1.43 -13.90 -13.09
C PHE A 90 2.51 -13.34 -12.15
N THR A 91 3.47 -14.18 -11.75
CA THR A 91 4.66 -13.75 -11.01
C THR A 91 5.52 -12.81 -11.86
N GLY A 92 5.70 -13.12 -13.15
CA GLY A 92 6.38 -12.25 -14.10
C GLY A 92 5.71 -10.88 -14.23
N TYR A 93 4.39 -10.83 -14.39
CA TYR A 93 3.64 -9.57 -14.43
C TYR A 93 3.81 -8.76 -13.13
N TYR A 94 3.73 -9.41 -11.97
CA TYR A 94 3.93 -8.75 -10.68
C TYR A 94 5.28 -8.03 -10.62
N TYR A 95 6.38 -8.72 -10.94
CA TYR A 95 7.71 -8.13 -10.88
C TYR A 95 7.96 -7.11 -12.00
N PHE A 96 7.44 -7.36 -13.20
CA PHE A 96 7.54 -6.43 -14.32
C PHE A 96 6.95 -5.06 -13.94
N PHE A 97 5.71 -5.02 -13.45
CA PHE A 97 5.08 -3.77 -13.05
C PHE A 97 5.72 -3.15 -11.80
N SER A 98 6.13 -3.96 -10.82
CA SER A 98 6.75 -3.46 -9.57
C SER A 98 8.10 -2.78 -9.83
N PHE A 99 8.95 -3.37 -10.69
CA PHE A 99 10.23 -2.79 -11.06
C PHE A 99 10.07 -1.62 -12.02
N SER A 100 9.14 -1.71 -12.98
CA SER A 100 8.81 -0.58 -13.84
C SER A 100 8.37 0.64 -13.03
N ALA A 101 7.50 0.45 -12.04
CA ALA A 101 7.08 1.53 -11.14
C ALA A 101 8.25 2.11 -10.34
N SER A 102 9.15 1.25 -9.85
CA SER A 102 10.36 1.69 -9.12
C SER A 102 11.33 2.51 -9.98
N ILE A 103 11.35 2.30 -11.29
CA ILE A 103 12.18 3.05 -12.25
C ILE A 103 11.49 4.34 -12.69
N VAL A 104 10.19 4.27 -13.04
CA VAL A 104 9.43 5.39 -13.59
C VAL A 104 9.10 6.44 -12.51
N SER A 105 8.75 6.00 -11.30
CA SER A 105 8.26 6.88 -10.24
C SER A 105 9.26 7.97 -9.82
N PRO A 106 10.57 7.69 -9.60
CA PRO A 106 11.55 8.73 -9.28
C PRO A 106 11.72 9.76 -10.41
N ILE A 107 11.66 9.34 -11.67
CA ILE A 107 11.77 10.23 -12.84
C ILE A 107 10.56 11.16 -12.90
N LEU A 108 9.36 10.59 -12.78
CA LEU A 108 8.11 11.34 -12.79
C LEU A 108 8.04 12.32 -11.61
N PHE A 109 8.41 11.89 -10.41
CA PHE A 109 8.46 12.76 -9.25
C PHE A 109 9.52 13.86 -9.40
N GLY A 110 10.68 13.56 -9.97
CA GLY A 110 11.71 14.56 -10.28
C GLY A 110 11.15 15.68 -11.17
N TRP A 111 10.45 15.30 -12.24
CA TRP A 111 9.78 16.26 -13.13
C TRP A 111 8.71 17.10 -12.41
N ILE A 112 7.86 16.49 -11.57
CA ILE A 112 6.85 17.21 -10.77
C ILE A 112 7.53 18.19 -9.80
N ARG A 113 8.59 17.76 -9.13
CA ARG A 113 9.35 18.59 -8.18
C ARG A 113 9.99 19.77 -8.91
N ASP A 114 10.53 19.57 -10.09
CA ASP A 114 11.17 20.64 -10.87
C ASP A 114 10.14 21.64 -11.40
N MET A 115 8.92 21.22 -11.72
CA MET A 115 7.84 22.14 -12.11
C MET A 115 7.27 22.93 -10.93
N THR A 116 7.13 22.29 -9.76
CA THR A 116 6.47 22.88 -8.59
C THR A 116 7.41 23.58 -7.62
N GLN A 117 8.72 23.32 -7.73
CA GLN A 117 9.77 23.80 -6.83
C GLN A 117 9.49 23.51 -5.34
N ASN A 118 8.71 22.45 -5.04
CA ASN A 118 8.24 22.15 -3.70
C ASN A 118 8.28 20.65 -3.39
N TYR A 119 9.07 20.24 -2.40
CA TYR A 119 9.18 18.84 -1.98
C TYR A 119 7.92 18.28 -1.31
N ASN A 120 7.02 19.12 -0.77
CA ASN A 120 5.75 18.63 -0.21
C ASN A 120 4.86 17.96 -1.27
N THR A 121 5.10 18.24 -2.55
CA THR A 121 4.38 17.57 -3.65
C THR A 121 4.64 16.07 -3.71
N LEU A 122 5.70 15.57 -3.04
CA LEU A 122 5.95 14.13 -2.86
C LEU A 122 4.77 13.44 -2.17
N PHE A 123 4.26 14.05 -1.10
CA PHE A 123 3.15 13.47 -0.33
C PHE A 123 1.83 13.56 -1.10
N ILE A 124 1.63 14.62 -1.89
CA ILE A 124 0.48 14.74 -2.80
C ILE A 124 0.53 13.61 -3.83
N TYR A 125 1.67 13.45 -4.49
CA TYR A 125 1.91 12.38 -5.46
C TYR A 125 1.67 11.00 -4.84
N ALA A 126 2.23 10.72 -3.66
CA ALA A 126 2.04 9.46 -2.96
C ALA A 126 0.57 9.18 -2.59
N VAL A 127 -0.14 10.18 -2.04
CA VAL A 127 -1.56 10.04 -1.68
C VAL A 127 -2.42 9.74 -2.91
N ILE A 128 -2.16 10.41 -4.05
CA ILE A 128 -2.86 10.13 -5.30
C ILE A 128 -2.57 8.70 -5.77
N CYS A 129 -1.30 8.28 -5.82
CA CYS A 129 -0.93 6.93 -6.25
C CYS A 129 -1.54 5.83 -5.35
N PHE A 130 -1.49 6.00 -4.02
CA PHE A 130 -2.10 5.04 -3.10
C PHE A 130 -3.63 5.08 -3.14
N GLY A 131 -4.24 6.23 -3.41
CA GLY A 131 -5.67 6.38 -3.65
C GLY A 131 -6.11 5.62 -4.91
N LEU A 132 -5.36 5.74 -6.01
CA LEU A 132 -5.58 4.97 -7.22
C LEU A 132 -5.36 3.47 -6.98
N ALA A 133 -4.33 3.09 -6.23
CA ALA A 133 -4.11 1.69 -5.86
C ALA A 133 -5.30 1.12 -5.06
N LEU A 134 -5.86 1.90 -4.12
CA LEU A 134 -7.05 1.52 -3.35
C LEU A 134 -8.27 1.35 -4.26
N LEU A 135 -8.48 2.28 -5.19
CA LEU A 135 -9.54 2.19 -6.18
C LEU A 135 -9.39 0.94 -7.05
N CYS A 136 -8.22 0.70 -7.63
CA CYS A 136 -7.93 -0.50 -8.43
C CYS A 136 -8.16 -1.79 -7.63
N THR A 137 -7.68 -1.83 -6.38
CA THR A 137 -7.84 -3.01 -5.50
C THR A 137 -9.31 -3.28 -5.16
N SER A 138 -10.16 -2.24 -5.13
CA SER A 138 -11.59 -2.40 -4.83
C SER A 138 -12.31 -3.25 -5.88
N PHE A 139 -11.85 -3.23 -7.13
CA PHE A 139 -12.43 -3.99 -8.24
C PHE A 139 -12.02 -5.47 -8.27
N VAL A 140 -11.01 -5.87 -7.48
CA VAL A 140 -10.56 -7.28 -7.42
C VAL A 140 -11.60 -8.10 -6.67
N LYS A 141 -12.16 -9.14 -7.30
CA LYS A 141 -13.25 -9.96 -6.71
C LYS A 141 -12.79 -11.27 -6.04
N HIS A 142 -11.51 -11.63 -6.11
CA HIS A 142 -10.98 -12.89 -5.56
C HIS A 142 -9.98 -12.61 -4.41
N GLY A 143 -9.89 -13.56 -3.46
CA GLY A 143 -9.01 -13.48 -2.29
C GLY A 143 -9.73 -13.25 -0.96
N GLU A 144 -11.03 -13.58 -0.89
CA GLU A 144 -11.78 -13.64 0.35
C GLU A 144 -11.68 -15.05 0.97
N PHE A 145 -11.58 -15.11 2.31
CA PHE A 145 -11.43 -16.38 3.05
C PHE A 145 -12.59 -17.37 2.81
N THR A 146 -13.74 -16.86 2.38
CA THR A 146 -14.93 -17.66 2.05
C THR A 146 -14.67 -18.62 0.88
N ASP A 147 -13.90 -18.20 -0.12
CA ASP A 147 -13.67 -19.01 -1.34
C ASP A 147 -12.77 -20.22 -1.05
N ALA A 148 -11.78 -20.06 -0.17
CA ALA A 148 -10.86 -21.13 0.23
C ALA A 148 -11.58 -22.23 1.03
N LYS A 149 -12.44 -21.85 1.99
CA LYS A 149 -13.21 -22.83 2.80
C LYS A 149 -14.25 -23.59 1.99
N ALA A 150 -14.89 -22.93 1.02
CA ALA A 150 -15.88 -23.59 0.16
C ALA A 150 -15.22 -24.69 -0.69
N THR A 151 -14.05 -24.39 -1.26
CA THR A 151 -13.29 -25.33 -2.09
C THR A 151 -12.78 -26.54 -1.31
N ASP A 152 -12.29 -26.33 -0.07
CA ASP A 152 -11.83 -27.41 0.81
C ASP A 152 -12.97 -28.33 1.28
N GLN A 153 -14.15 -27.76 1.55
CA GLN A 153 -15.33 -28.53 1.97
C GLN A 153 -15.93 -29.37 0.83
N GLU A 154 -15.97 -28.82 -0.38
CA GLU A 154 -16.44 -29.53 -1.57
C GLU A 154 -15.50 -30.70 -1.93
N GLY A 155 -14.19 -30.48 -1.86
CA GLY A 155 -13.17 -31.53 -2.03
C GLY A 155 -13.26 -32.65 -0.98
N LEU A 156 -13.52 -32.31 0.29
CA LEU A 156 -13.73 -33.32 1.33
C LEU A 156 -15.01 -34.12 1.12
N SER A 157 -16.12 -33.45 0.76
CA SER A 157 -17.40 -34.10 0.52
C SER A 157 -17.38 -35.03 -0.69
N THR A 158 -16.58 -34.72 -1.72
CA THR A 158 -16.42 -35.59 -2.89
C THR A 158 -15.61 -36.84 -2.56
N LEU A 159 -14.61 -36.74 -1.69
CA LEU A 159 -13.84 -37.89 -1.20
C LEU A 159 -14.63 -38.78 -0.24
N GLU A 160 -15.54 -38.22 0.57
CA GLU A 160 -16.41 -39.01 1.46
C GLU A 160 -17.51 -39.78 0.70
N ASN A 161 -17.85 -39.36 -0.52
CA ASN A 161 -18.88 -39.98 -1.37
C ASN A 161 -18.32 -40.94 -2.44
N MET A 162 -17.01 -41.24 -2.41
CA MET A 162 -16.34 -42.24 -3.26
C MET A 162 -16.08 -43.52 -2.48
#